data_AF-A0A2E4G6D0-F1
#
_entry.id   AF-A0A2E4G6D0-F1
#
_cell.length_a   1.000
_cell.length_b   1.000
_cell.length_c   1.000
_cell.angle_alpha   90.00
_cell.angle_beta   90.00
_cell.angle_gamma   90.00
#
_symmetry.space_group_name_H-M   'P 1'
#
loop_
_entity.id
_entity.type
_entity.pdbx_description
1 polymer ?
#
loop_
_entity_poly.entity_id
_entity_poly.type
_entity_poly.pdbx_seq_one_letter_code
_entity_poly.pdbx_strand_id
1 'polypeptide(L)'
;MGVLHFTDTAWFEPIVPPWLGFPTFWVILSGIFEIAVGFGLLISKTRQHAALASALLLLAVYPANLYMWIYNVELGDGTTLTPLGHIFRLFFQIAGVLLSVWIYKSAQRGPLLQPEGE
;
A
#
# COMPACT_ATOMS: atom_id res chain seq x y z
N MET A 1 2.72 10.33 -0.26
CA MET A 1 3.01 9.62 1.01
C MET A 1 4.41 9.05 1.00
N GLY A 2 4.86 8.34 -0.05
CA GLY A 2 6.25 7.85 -0.22
C GLY A 2 7.41 8.63 0.42
N VAL A 3 7.65 9.89 0.04
CA VAL A 3 8.81 10.65 0.58
C VAL A 3 8.62 11.05 2.05
N LEU A 4 7.38 11.27 2.48
CA LEU A 4 7.06 11.68 3.86
C LEU A 4 7.41 10.58 4.88
N HIS A 5 7.37 9.30 4.48
CA HIS A 5 7.81 8.18 5.32
C HIS A 5 9.29 8.24 5.71
N PHE A 6 10.12 9.03 5.00
CA PHE A 6 11.55 9.14 5.25
C PHE A 6 11.96 10.52 5.77
N THR A 7 11.15 11.55 5.53
CA THR A 7 11.43 12.92 5.97
C THR A 7 10.74 13.29 7.29
N ASP A 8 9.62 12.64 7.61
CA ASP A 8 8.87 12.87 8.85
C ASP A 8 8.21 11.56 9.33
N THR A 9 9.02 10.67 9.89
CA THR A 9 8.51 9.40 10.43
C THR A 9 7.56 9.64 11.60
N ALA A 10 7.84 10.64 12.42
CA ALA A 10 7.07 11.00 13.62
C ALA A 10 5.61 11.31 13.30
N TRP A 11 5.32 11.83 12.10
CA TRP A 11 3.94 11.99 11.63
C TRP A 11 3.14 10.67 11.63
N PHE A 12 3.77 9.56 11.22
CA PHE A 12 3.13 8.26 11.03
C PHE A 12 3.35 7.27 12.18
N GLU A 13 4.28 7.52 13.08
CA GLU A 13 4.52 6.62 14.21
C GLU A 13 3.27 6.36 15.08
N PRO A 14 2.39 7.36 15.38
CA PRO A 14 1.20 7.13 16.20
C PRO A 14 0.26 6.05 15.65
N ILE A 15 0.24 5.89 14.33
CA ILE A 15 -0.72 5.00 13.66
C ILE A 15 -0.23 3.55 13.63
N VAL A 16 1.02 3.30 14.02
CA VAL A 16 1.56 1.94 14.15
C VAL A 16 0.93 1.27 15.37
N PRO A 17 0.24 0.14 15.20
CA PRO A 17 -0.38 -0.53 16.33
C PRO A 17 0.63 -0.91 17.43
N PRO A 18 0.30 -0.71 18.72
CA PRO A 18 1.24 -0.89 19.83
C PRO A 18 1.85 -2.29 19.92
N TRP A 19 1.14 -3.33 19.47
CA TRP A 19 1.62 -4.72 19.50
C TRP A 19 2.78 -5.02 18.55
N LEU A 20 3.04 -4.16 17.56
CA LEU A 20 4.16 -4.32 16.64
C LEU A 20 5.50 -3.85 17.23
N GLY A 21 5.47 -2.98 18.25
CA GLY A 21 6.65 -2.32 18.79
C GLY A 21 7.40 -1.47 17.75
N PHE A 22 8.41 -0.71 18.19
CA PHE A 22 9.33 0.05 17.32
C PHE A 22 8.67 0.78 16.12
N PRO A 23 7.80 1.77 16.34
CA PRO A 23 7.01 2.41 15.28
C PRO A 23 7.84 2.90 14.09
N THR A 24 8.97 3.56 14.36
CA THR A 24 9.89 4.08 13.33
C THR A 24 10.37 2.99 12.38
N PHE A 25 10.66 1.79 12.87
CA PHE A 25 11.11 0.67 12.04
C PHE A 25 10.06 0.29 10.99
N TRP A 26 8.80 0.16 11.41
CA TRP A 26 7.70 -0.22 10.51
C TRP A 26 7.36 0.87 9.50
N VAL A 27 7.44 2.14 9.90
CA VAL A 27 7.26 3.30 9.01
C VAL A 27 8.32 3.31 7.91
N ILE A 28 9.60 3.15 8.28
CA ILE A 28 10.70 3.09 7.30
C ILE A 28 10.59 1.85 6.40
N LEU A 29 10.33 0.68 6.98
CA LEU A 29 10.24 -0.58 6.23
C LEU A 29 9.12 -0.53 5.18
N SER A 30 7.93 -0.08 5.57
CA SER A 30 6.80 0.09 4.64
C SER A 30 7.09 1.14 3.56
N GLY A 31 7.76 2.24 3.92
CA GLY A 31 8.23 3.25 2.95
C GLY A 31 9.21 2.67 1.91
N ILE A 32 10.13 1.78 2.32
CA ILE A 32 11.07 1.12 1.40
C ILE A 32 10.31 0.26 0.39
N PHE A 33 9.33 -0.52 0.87
CA PHE A 33 8.47 -1.31 0.00
C PHE A 33 7.61 -0.44 -0.93
N GLU A 34 7.07 0.68 -0.45
CA GLU A 34 6.28 1.61 -1.29
C GLU A 34 7.11 2.13 -2.46
N ILE A 35 8.34 2.57 -2.20
CA ILE A 35 9.26 3.06 -3.25
C ILE A 35 9.61 1.93 -4.21
N ALA A 36 9.99 0.75 -3.71
CA ALA A 36 10.36 -0.39 -4.54
C ALA A 36 9.20 -0.85 -5.44
N VAL A 37 7.99 -0.92 -4.90
CA VAL A 37 6.76 -1.24 -5.66
C VAL A 37 6.49 -0.16 -6.70
N GLY A 38 6.58 1.12 -6.34
CA GLY A 38 6.38 2.24 -7.24
C GLY A 38 7.32 2.18 -8.46
N PHE A 39 8.62 1.99 -8.23
CA PHE A 39 9.58 1.79 -9.33
C PHE A 39 9.31 0.51 -10.12
N GLY A 40 8.99 -0.59 -9.43
CA GLY A 40 8.69 -1.87 -10.06
C GLY A 40 7.48 -1.84 -10.99
N LEU A 41 6.50 -0.98 -10.73
CA LEU A 41 5.32 -0.77 -11.59
C LEU A 41 5.65 0.00 -12.88
N LEU A 42 6.68 0.86 -12.87
CA LEU A 42 7.10 1.65 -14.04
C LEU A 42 7.83 0.79 -15.10
N ILE A 43 8.51 -0.27 -14.66
CA ILE A 43 9.28 -1.15 -15.55
C ILE A 43 8.39 -2.30 -16.03
N SER A 44 8.08 -2.35 -17.34
CA SER A 44 7.19 -3.36 -17.93
C SER A 44 7.53 -4.82 -17.57
N LYS A 45 8.83 -5.13 -17.43
CA LYS A 45 9.32 -6.48 -17.08
C LYS A 45 9.01 -6.87 -15.63
N THR A 46 9.00 -5.92 -14.70
CA THR A 46 8.74 -6.18 -13.28
C THR A 46 7.31 -5.85 -12.86
N ARG A 47 6.55 -5.16 -13.71
CA ARG A 47 5.20 -4.66 -13.43
C ARG A 47 4.25 -5.71 -12.88
N GLN A 48 4.30 -6.94 -13.37
CA GLN A 48 3.45 -8.02 -12.87
C GLN A 48 3.75 -8.34 -11.39
N HIS A 49 5.02 -8.58 -11.07
CA HIS A 49 5.45 -8.87 -9.69
C HIS A 49 5.24 -7.67 -8.77
N ALA A 50 5.51 -6.46 -9.27
CA ALA A 50 5.28 -5.22 -8.54
C ALA A 50 3.79 -4.98 -8.25
N ALA A 51 2.89 -5.36 -9.16
CA ALA A 51 1.45 -5.28 -8.91
C ALA A 51 1.01 -6.26 -7.82
N LEU A 52 1.52 -7.49 -7.82
CA LEU A 52 1.25 -8.42 -6.71
C LEU A 52 1.81 -7.89 -5.38
N ALA A 53 3.05 -7.40 -5.38
CA ALA A 53 3.67 -6.79 -4.20
C ALA A 53 2.91 -5.56 -3.70
N SER A 54 2.39 -4.72 -4.60
CA SER A 54 1.50 -3.59 -4.29
C SER A 54 0.25 -4.06 -3.54
N ALA A 55 -0.44 -5.10 -4.04
CA ALA A 55 -1.62 -5.64 -3.37
C ALA A 55 -1.28 -6.16 -1.97
N LEU A 56 -0.18 -6.89 -1.81
CA LEU A 56 0.26 -7.40 -0.52
C LEU A 56 0.64 -6.27 0.44
N LEU A 57 1.35 -5.26 -0.03
CA LEU A 57 1.74 -4.10 0.77
C LEU A 57 0.50 -3.34 1.26
N LEU A 58 -0.46 -3.08 0.38
CA LEU A 58 -1.72 -2.42 0.74
C LEU A 58 -2.50 -3.21 1.80
N LEU A 59 -2.52 -4.54 1.70
CA LEU A 59 -3.14 -5.38 2.74
C LEU A 59 -2.36 -5.33 4.06
N ALA A 60 -1.02 -5.36 4.00
CA ALA A 60 -0.15 -5.36 5.16
C ALA A 60 -0.20 -4.06 5.96
N VAL A 61 -0.36 -2.91 5.30
CA VAL A 61 -0.45 -1.59 5.98
C VAL A 61 -1.87 -1.24 6.44
N TYR A 62 -2.90 -1.94 5.94
CA TYR A 62 -4.29 -1.65 6.30
C TYR A 62 -4.61 -1.76 7.80
N PRO A 63 -4.04 -2.71 8.58
CA PRO A 63 -4.22 -2.76 10.03
C PRO A 63 -3.88 -1.45 10.75
N ALA A 64 -2.86 -0.71 10.29
CA ALA A 64 -2.52 0.61 10.83
C ALA A 64 -3.64 1.65 10.55
N ASN A 65 -4.20 1.61 9.34
CA ASN A 65 -5.30 2.49 8.93
C ASN A 65 -6.59 2.19 9.69
N LEU A 66 -6.85 0.91 9.95
CA LEU A 66 -7.99 0.45 10.74
C LEU A 66 -7.81 0.81 12.22
N TYR A 67 -6.60 0.63 12.78
CA TYR A 67 -6.26 1.04 14.13
C TYR A 67 -6.49 2.53 14.33
N MET A 68 -6.03 3.37 13.39
CA MET A 68 -6.29 4.80 13.40
C MET A 68 -7.78 5.12 13.47
N TRP A 69 -8.62 4.40 12.70
CA TRP A 69 -10.07 4.62 12.69
C TRP A 69 -10.75 4.20 13.98
N ILE A 70 -10.48 2.99 14.46
CA ILE A 70 -11.15 2.42 15.64
C ILE A 70 -10.82 3.20 16.91
N TYR A 71 -9.56 3.63 17.05
CA TYR A 71 -9.08 4.29 18.27
C TYR A 71 -8.99 5.81 18.14
N ASN A 72 -9.46 6.38 17.02
CA ASN A 72 -9.44 7.81 16.74
C ASN A 72 -8.05 8.43 16.98
N VAL A 73 -7.03 7.76 16.44
CA VAL A 73 -5.62 8.09 16.70
C VAL A 73 -5.26 9.40 16.01
N GLU A 74 -4.63 10.30 16.77
CA GLU A 74 -4.05 11.53 16.27
C GLU A 74 -2.75 11.26 15.51
N LEU A 75 -2.57 11.94 14.38
CA LEU A 75 -1.30 11.98 13.66
C LEU A 75 -0.29 12.85 14.43
N GLY A 76 0.97 12.87 14.00
CA GLY A 76 2.03 13.63 14.68
C GLY A 76 1.79 15.15 14.74
N ASP A 77 0.85 15.70 13.97
CA ASP A 77 0.42 17.10 14.01
C ASP A 77 -0.78 17.35 14.94
N GLY A 78 -1.26 16.33 15.65
CA GLY A 78 -2.43 16.39 16.53
C GLY A 78 -3.76 16.32 15.79
N THR A 79 -3.77 16.08 14.47
CA THR A 79 -5.02 15.97 13.69
C THR A 79 -5.53 14.53 13.68
N THR A 80 -6.85 14.39 13.79
CA THR A 80 -7.55 13.11 13.57
C THR A 80 -8.22 13.12 12.22
N LEU A 81 -8.23 11.97 11.54
CA LEU A 81 -8.96 11.84 10.28
C LEU A 81 -10.47 11.79 10.56
N THR A 82 -11.28 12.49 9.76
CA THR A 82 -12.74 12.45 9.92
C THR A 82 -13.29 11.06 9.56
N PRO A 83 -14.48 10.66 10.07
CA PRO A 83 -15.10 9.39 9.69
C PRO A 83 -15.26 9.23 8.18
N LEU A 84 -15.60 10.32 7.49
CA LEU A 84 -15.70 10.33 6.02
C LEU A 84 -14.32 10.15 5.37
N GLY A 85 -13.27 10.76 5.93
CA GLY A 85 -11.89 10.56 5.50
C GLY A 85 -11.45 9.09 5.61
N HIS A 86 -11.82 8.39 6.68
CA HIS A 86 -11.57 6.95 6.81
C HIS A 86 -12.29 6.12 5.76
N ILE A 87 -13.55 6.43 5.45
CA ILE A 87 -14.32 5.75 4.40
C ILE A 87 -13.65 5.95 3.03
N PHE A 88 -13.26 7.18 2.70
CA PHE A 88 -12.53 7.44 1.45
C PHE A 88 -11.21 6.66 1.39
N ARG A 89 -10.43 6.65 2.50
CA ARG A 89 -9.19 5.89 2.58
C ARG A 89 -9.43 4.40 2.31
N LEU A 90 -10.44 3.80 2.94
CA LEU A 90 -10.81 2.41 2.71
C LEU A 90 -11.21 2.16 1.25
N PHE A 91 -12.04 3.04 0.69
CA PHE A 91 -12.47 2.92 -0.71
C PHE A 91 -11.28 2.91 -1.67
N PHE A 92 -10.37 3.89 -1.56
CA PHE A 92 -9.18 3.96 -2.41
C PHE A 92 -8.23 2.78 -2.18
N GLN A 93 -8.13 2.27 -0.95
CA GLN A 93 -7.31 1.11 -0.64
C GLN A 93 -7.86 -0.17 -1.28
N ILE A 94 -9.18 -0.40 -1.21
CA ILE A 94 -9.83 -1.51 -1.90
C ILE A 94 -9.64 -1.37 -3.41
N ALA A 95 -9.88 -0.18 -3.98
CA ALA A 95 -9.67 0.08 -5.40
C ALA A 95 -8.22 -0.19 -5.82
N GLY A 96 -7.24 0.23 -5.00
CA GLY A 96 -5.82 -0.02 -5.23
C GLY A 96 -5.45 -1.51 -5.22
N VAL A 97 -5.99 -2.28 -4.28
CA VAL A 97 -5.80 -3.75 -4.24
C VAL A 97 -6.42 -4.41 -5.47
N LEU A 98 -7.66 -4.04 -5.83
CA LEU A 98 -8.35 -4.60 -7.00
C LEU A 98 -7.61 -4.27 -8.29
N LEU A 99 -7.16 -3.03 -8.46
CA LEU A 99 -6.37 -2.59 -9.61
C LEU A 99 -5.05 -3.35 -9.70
N SER A 100 -4.36 -3.52 -8.57
CA SER A 100 -3.11 -4.26 -8.47
C SER A 100 -3.29 -5.73 -8.88
N VAL A 101 -4.34 -6.39 -8.39
CA VAL A 101 -4.69 -7.77 -8.78
C VAL A 101 -5.09 -7.85 -10.26
N TRP A 102 -5.80 -6.84 -10.77
CA TRP A 102 -6.18 -6.78 -12.18
C TRP A 102 -4.96 -6.65 -13.10
N ILE A 103 -3.98 -5.81 -12.76
CA ILE A 103 -2.71 -5.68 -13.52
C ILE A 103 -1.96 -7.02 -13.50
N TYR A 104 -1.85 -7.65 -12.33
CA TYR A 104 -1.20 -8.95 -12.18
C TYR A 104 -1.84 -10.03 -13.07
N LYS A 105 -3.17 -10.13 -13.08
CA LYS A 105 -3.90 -11.10 -13.92
C LYS A 105 -3.82 -10.78 -15.41
N SER A 106 -3.85 -9.50 -15.78
CA SER A 106 -3.78 -9.06 -17.18
C SER A 106 -2.40 -9.36 -17.78
N ALA A 107 -1.34 -9.26 -16.98
CA ALA A 107 0.01 -9.63 -17.41
C ALA A 107 0.19 -11.14 -17.65
N GLN A 108 -0.55 -12.00 -16.94
CA GLN A 108 -0.53 -13.46 -17.18
C GLN A 108 -1.26 -13.89 -18.46
N ARG A 109 -2.13 -13.05 -19.03
CA ARG A 109 -3.00 -13.43 -20.15
C ARG A 109 -2.36 -13.26 -21.54
N GLY A 110 -1.07 -12.93 -21.66
CA GLY A 110 -0.39 -12.87 -22.96
C GLY A 110 0.85 -13.78 -23.02
N PRO A 111 1.24 -14.32 -24.20
CA PRO A 111 0.51 -14.69 -25.41
C PRO A 111 0.41 -16.23 -25.52
N LEU A 112 -0.68 -16.85 -25.05
CA LEU A 112 -0.99 -18.27 -25.30
C LEU A 112 -2.22 -18.44 -26.22
N LEU A 113 -2.49 -17.44 -27.05
CA LEU A 113 -3.50 -17.50 -28.12
C LEU A 113 -2.83 -17.27 -29.48
N GLN A 114 -1.72 -17.96 -29.75
CA GLN A 114 -1.49 -18.41 -31.12
C GLN A 114 -2.10 -19.81 -31.18
N PRO A 115 -3.26 -20.01 -31.83
CA PRO A 115 -3.56 -21.35 -32.32
C PRO A 115 -2.37 -21.74 -33.20
N GLU A 116 -1.69 -22.84 -32.86
CA GLU A 116 -0.72 -23.43 -33.77
C GLU A 116 -1.40 -23.64 -35.12
N GLY A 117 -0.69 -23.25 -36.18
CA GLY A 117 -1.25 -23.02 -37.50
C GLY A 117 -1.99 -24.20 -38.13
N GLU A 118 -2.86 -23.81 -39.07
CA GLU A 118 -3.36 -24.51 -40.27
C GLU A 118 -3.77 -25.99 -40.17
#